data_AF-A0A354HQC2-F1
#
_entry.id   AF-A0A354HQC2-F1
#
_cell.length_a   1.000
_cell.length_b   1.000
_cell.length_c   1.000
_cell.angle_alpha   90.00
_cell.angle_beta   90.00
_cell.angle_gamma   90.00
#
_symmetry.space_group_name_H-M   'P 1'
#
loop_
_entity.id
_entity.type
_entity.pdbx_description
1 polymer ?
#
loop_
_entity_poly.entity_id
_entity_poly.type
_entity_poly.pdbx_seq_one_letter_code
_entity_poly.pdbx_strand_id
1 'polypeptide(L)'
;MNPAIKPRVAIGIFVFLLVIVLTIIVAVPVQSAWKIWGLAITELMLLACALVPALLLKWDLKEVFPVKIPSLRQLFGVLVFLAGSYLSVLAINMVIFYLFPQGLTDVSNQFLYLFRSVPLPVALFIVAVMPAVCEECLHRGFILYNFQGVGKWATVLAMGLIFGIFHLDPYRFLGTAVLGVLLTFIMVETRNLLLPMLFHLLNNAFSVLASLTSEPSAEVISVPLTAVGVYLVMAAIIPFIFLWGSRLLKSKEECRNHPLSKRAKLFAIIVALVLLISGIAIAAAGILQTPIFETAFTASVDKDTPPNILDFSVEKDGSCIMFLDIQGSGVITTMIISKDTGEEIYNASYESISLEGGISIEAGEYTVTFSFQTDQENAPVSVNLLIK
;
A
#
# COMPACT_ATOMS: atom_id res chain seq x y z
N MET A 1 -32.43 -29.56 0.80
CA MET A 1 -33.11 -29.36 -0.51
C MET A 1 -32.08 -29.67 -1.59
N ASN A 2 -32.40 -30.52 -2.57
CA ASN A 2 -31.46 -30.93 -3.62
C ASN A 2 -31.42 -29.83 -4.70
N PRO A 3 -30.32 -29.07 -4.87
CA PRO A 3 -30.30 -28.01 -5.86
C PRO A 3 -30.28 -28.61 -7.27
N ALA A 4 -31.16 -28.13 -8.14
CA ALA A 4 -31.22 -28.58 -9.54
C ALA A 4 -29.89 -28.38 -10.28
N ILE A 5 -29.05 -27.45 -9.81
CA ILE A 5 -27.75 -27.12 -10.36
C ILE A 5 -26.70 -27.17 -9.24
N LYS A 6 -25.70 -28.04 -9.41
CA LYS A 6 -24.56 -28.14 -8.48
C LYS A 6 -23.60 -26.95 -8.64
N PRO A 7 -22.91 -26.52 -7.58
CA PRO A 7 -21.89 -25.48 -7.66
C PRO A 7 -20.77 -25.87 -8.62
N ARG A 8 -20.32 -24.94 -9.45
CA ARG A 8 -19.26 -25.15 -10.44
C ARG A 8 -18.47 -23.86 -10.63
N VAL A 9 -17.15 -23.96 -10.80
CA VAL A 9 -16.26 -22.82 -10.99
C VAL A 9 -16.77 -21.86 -12.06
N ALA A 10 -17.29 -22.38 -13.18
CA ALA A 10 -17.86 -21.59 -14.27
C ALA A 10 -18.99 -20.64 -13.84
N ILE A 11 -19.84 -21.02 -12.88
CA ILE A 11 -20.92 -20.17 -12.35
C ILE A 11 -20.30 -19.02 -11.54
N GLY A 12 -19.32 -19.31 -10.69
CA GLY A 12 -18.60 -18.30 -9.91
C GLY A 12 -17.87 -17.29 -10.81
N ILE A 13 -17.17 -17.77 -11.84
CA ILE A 13 -16.49 -16.93 -12.82
C ILE A 13 -17.48 -16.10 -13.65
N PHE A 14 -18.62 -16.67 -14.06
CA PHE A 14 -19.64 -15.93 -14.78
C PHE A 14 -20.18 -14.75 -13.95
N VAL A 15 -20.53 -15.00 -12.67
CA VAL A 15 -20.99 -13.92 -11.78
C VAL A 15 -19.89 -12.89 -11.54
N PHE A 16 -18.64 -13.31 -11.41
CA PHE A 16 -17.51 -12.38 -11.31
C PHE A 16 -17.38 -11.48 -12.55
N LEU A 17 -17.45 -12.05 -13.76
CA LEU A 17 -17.38 -11.28 -15.00
C LEU A 17 -18.57 -10.33 -15.14
N LEU A 18 -19.77 -10.76 -14.75
CA LEU A 18 -20.94 -9.89 -14.68
C LEU A 18 -20.71 -8.73 -13.72
N VAL A 19 -20.14 -8.99 -12.55
CA VAL A 19 -19.79 -7.94 -11.56
C VAL A 19 -18.79 -6.95 -12.15
N ILE A 20 -17.73 -7.40 -12.84
CA ILE A 20 -16.78 -6.49 -13.51
C ILE A 20 -17.50 -5.59 -14.52
N VAL A 21 -18.38 -6.16 -15.35
CA VAL A 21 -19.17 -5.39 -16.31
C VAL A 21 -20.05 -4.36 -15.58
N LEU A 22 -20.77 -4.77 -14.54
CA LEU A 22 -21.61 -3.88 -13.73
C LEU A 22 -20.80 -2.79 -13.03
N THR A 23 -19.61 -3.11 -12.53
CA THR A 23 -18.73 -2.12 -11.92
C THR A 23 -18.34 -1.04 -12.93
N ILE A 24 -17.99 -1.42 -14.16
CA ILE A 24 -17.59 -0.46 -15.19
C ILE A 24 -18.79 0.37 -15.69
N ILE A 25 -19.92 -0.28 -16.00
CA ILE A 25 -21.05 0.40 -16.67
C ILE A 25 -22.03 1.07 -15.71
N VAL A 26 -22.10 0.62 -14.45
CA VAL A 26 -23.03 1.15 -13.43
C VAL A 26 -22.27 1.82 -12.29
N ALA A 27 -21.36 1.10 -11.62
CA ALA A 27 -20.74 1.60 -10.39
C ALA A 27 -19.86 2.82 -10.65
N VAL A 28 -19.01 2.82 -11.68
CA VAL A 28 -18.13 3.95 -12.01
C VAL A 28 -18.94 5.23 -12.29
N PRO A 29 -19.96 5.25 -13.17
CA PRO A 29 -20.81 6.44 -13.34
C PRO A 29 -21.51 6.89 -12.06
N VAL A 30 -22.06 5.94 -11.28
CA VAL A 30 -22.76 6.24 -10.03
C VAL A 30 -21.82 6.84 -8.98
N GLN A 31 -20.62 6.29 -8.81
CA GLN A 31 -19.59 6.83 -7.92
C GLN A 31 -19.08 8.20 -8.38
N SER A 32 -18.91 8.40 -9.70
CA SER A 32 -18.50 9.69 -10.23
C SER A 32 -19.53 10.79 -9.91
N ALA A 33 -20.81 10.48 -10.07
CA ALA A 33 -21.91 11.41 -9.87
C ALA A 33 -22.27 11.63 -8.38
N TRP A 34 -22.23 10.58 -7.54
CA TRP A 34 -22.73 10.60 -6.16
C TRP A 34 -21.62 10.42 -5.10
N LYS A 35 -20.35 10.38 -5.52
CA LYS A 35 -19.17 10.24 -4.67
C LYS A 35 -19.31 9.07 -3.69
N ILE A 36 -19.10 9.30 -2.39
CA ILE A 36 -19.15 8.25 -1.37
C ILE A 36 -20.53 7.58 -1.24
N TRP A 37 -21.62 8.28 -1.58
CA TRP A 37 -22.95 7.65 -1.64
C TRP A 37 -23.07 6.71 -2.83
N GLY A 38 -22.40 7.01 -3.93
CA GLY A 38 -22.28 6.09 -5.05
C GLY A 38 -21.49 4.82 -4.69
N LEU A 39 -20.50 4.92 -3.79
CA LEU A 39 -19.80 3.76 -3.23
C LEU A 39 -20.78 2.90 -2.41
N ALA A 40 -21.58 3.51 -1.53
CA ALA A 40 -22.60 2.78 -0.78
C ALA A 40 -23.61 2.04 -1.69
N ILE A 41 -24.05 2.67 -2.79
CA ILE A 41 -24.92 2.02 -3.78
C ILE A 41 -24.20 0.85 -4.46
N THR A 42 -22.91 1.01 -4.78
CA THR A 42 -22.08 -0.05 -5.35
C THR A 42 -22.04 -1.26 -4.43
N GLU A 43 -21.81 -1.06 -3.12
CA GLU A 43 -21.80 -2.15 -2.15
C GLU A 43 -23.14 -2.92 -2.09
N LEU A 44 -24.27 -2.22 -2.11
CA LEU A 44 -25.59 -2.86 -2.15
C LEU A 44 -25.81 -3.66 -3.44
N MET A 45 -25.31 -3.16 -4.58
CA MET A 45 -25.32 -3.89 -5.85
C MET A 45 -24.49 -5.18 -5.77
N LEU A 46 -23.30 -5.14 -5.15
CA LEU A 46 -22.45 -6.32 -4.96
C LEU A 46 -23.12 -7.36 -4.07
N LEU A 47 -23.78 -6.92 -2.99
CA LEU A 47 -24.55 -7.81 -2.13
C LEU A 47 -25.71 -8.48 -2.90
N ALA A 48 -26.41 -7.72 -3.75
CA ALA A 48 -27.44 -8.27 -4.62
C ALA A 48 -26.88 -9.31 -5.61
N CYS A 49 -25.69 -9.07 -6.17
CA CYS A 49 -24.99 -10.02 -7.04
C CYS A 49 -24.57 -11.31 -6.32
N ALA A 50 -24.43 -11.29 -4.99
CA ALA A 50 -24.19 -12.48 -4.18
C ALA A 50 -25.49 -13.24 -3.86
N LEU A 51 -26.52 -12.52 -3.39
CA LEU A 51 -27.73 -13.11 -2.83
C LEU A 51 -28.72 -13.56 -3.91
N VAL A 52 -28.93 -12.76 -4.96
CA VAL A 52 -29.95 -13.06 -5.99
C VAL A 52 -29.62 -14.36 -6.72
N PRO A 53 -28.39 -14.60 -7.22
CA PRO A 53 -28.07 -15.87 -7.86
C PRO A 53 -28.19 -17.07 -6.91
N ALA A 54 -27.80 -16.94 -5.64
CA ALA A 54 -27.95 -18.01 -4.64
C ALA A 54 -29.42 -18.39 -4.43
N LEU A 55 -30.31 -17.39 -4.35
CA LEU A 55 -31.76 -17.57 -4.22
C LEU A 55 -32.38 -18.18 -5.48
N LEU A 56 -32.02 -17.70 -6.68
CA LEU A 56 -32.51 -18.21 -7.96
C LEU A 56 -32.10 -19.67 -8.18
N LEU A 57 -30.88 -20.04 -7.79
CA LEU A 57 -30.37 -21.42 -7.85
C LEU A 57 -30.91 -22.31 -6.72
N LYS A 58 -31.69 -21.75 -5.80
CA LYS A 58 -32.29 -22.44 -4.64
C LYS A 58 -31.25 -23.14 -3.76
N TRP A 59 -30.08 -22.52 -3.61
CA TRP A 59 -29.04 -23.01 -2.71
C TRP A 59 -29.37 -22.69 -1.26
N ASP A 60 -28.91 -23.54 -0.34
CA ASP A 60 -29.03 -23.26 1.08
C ASP A 60 -28.10 -22.10 1.47
N LEU A 61 -28.69 -20.96 1.85
CA LEU A 61 -27.94 -19.78 2.24
C LEU A 61 -27.01 -20.04 3.43
N LYS A 62 -27.33 -20.99 4.32
CA LYS A 62 -26.44 -21.35 5.44
C LYS A 62 -25.19 -22.10 4.96
N GLU A 63 -25.27 -22.79 3.82
CA GLU A 63 -24.11 -23.44 3.22
C GLU A 63 -23.25 -22.46 2.43
N VAL A 64 -23.88 -21.53 1.71
CA VAL A 64 -23.20 -20.51 0.91
C VAL A 64 -22.58 -19.44 1.79
N PHE A 65 -23.30 -18.99 2.83
CA PHE A 65 -22.91 -17.92 3.75
C PHE A 65 -22.82 -18.45 5.20
N PRO A 66 -21.89 -19.36 5.50
CA PRO A 66 -21.82 -19.99 6.81
C PRO A 66 -21.39 -18.98 7.88
N VAL A 67 -22.24 -18.75 8.86
CA VAL A 67 -22.00 -17.83 9.99
C VAL A 67 -21.94 -18.63 11.29
N LYS A 68 -20.87 -18.47 12.06
CA LYS A 68 -20.67 -19.11 13.36
C LYS A 68 -20.05 -18.12 14.34
N ILE A 69 -20.37 -18.26 15.62
CA ILE A 69 -19.72 -17.43 16.66
C ILE A 69 -18.23 -17.79 16.70
N PRO A 70 -17.32 -16.82 16.47
CA PRO A 70 -15.89 -17.08 16.50
C PRO A 70 -15.38 -17.25 17.93
N SER A 71 -14.43 -18.15 18.12
CA SER A 71 -13.72 -18.26 19.40
C SER A 71 -12.74 -17.10 19.61
N LEU A 72 -12.45 -16.74 20.86
CA LEU A 72 -11.42 -15.72 21.18
C LEU A 72 -10.06 -16.02 20.52
N ARG A 73 -9.72 -17.30 20.40
CA ARG A 73 -8.48 -17.72 19.74
C ARG A 73 -8.49 -17.41 18.24
N GLN A 74 -9.62 -17.63 17.57
CA GLN A 74 -9.79 -17.28 16.16
C GLN A 74 -9.77 -15.77 15.95
N LEU A 75 -10.39 -15.00 16.84
CA LEU A 75 -10.32 -13.53 16.82
C LEU A 75 -8.87 -13.05 16.93
N PHE A 76 -8.10 -13.60 17.88
CA PHE A 76 -6.68 -13.29 17.99
C PHE A 76 -5.88 -13.73 16.74
N GLY A 77 -6.24 -14.89 16.15
CA GLY A 77 -5.67 -15.32 14.88
C GLY A 77 -5.90 -14.33 13.74
N VAL A 78 -7.12 -13.77 13.64
CA VAL A 78 -7.44 -12.71 12.66
C VAL A 78 -6.58 -11.48 12.89
N LEU A 79 -6.37 -11.04 14.14
CA LEU A 79 -5.50 -9.90 14.46
C LEU A 79 -4.04 -10.15 14.08
N VAL A 80 -3.53 -11.37 14.29
CA VAL A 80 -2.17 -11.77 13.85
C VAL A 80 -2.06 -11.75 12.32
N PHE A 81 -3.08 -12.26 11.61
CA PHE A 81 -3.15 -12.15 10.16
C PHE A 81 -3.19 -10.69 9.70
N LEU A 82 -3.94 -9.84 10.39
CA LEU A 82 -4.05 -8.42 10.06
C LEU A 82 -2.70 -7.71 10.19
N ALA A 83 -1.95 -7.96 11.27
CA ALA A 83 -0.59 -7.43 11.44
C ALA A 83 0.36 -7.87 10.31
N GLY A 84 0.35 -9.17 9.96
CA GLY A 84 1.15 -9.68 8.84
C GLY A 84 0.73 -9.10 7.49
N SER A 85 -0.57 -8.84 7.30
CA SER A 85 -1.10 -8.24 6.08
C SER A 85 -0.68 -6.78 5.92
N TYR A 86 -0.68 -5.98 7.00
CA TYR A 86 -0.17 -4.61 6.95
C TYR A 86 1.29 -4.55 6.57
N LEU A 87 2.14 -5.39 7.18
CA LEU A 87 3.55 -5.47 6.80
C LEU A 87 3.73 -5.90 5.34
N SER A 88 2.90 -6.82 4.84
CA SER A 88 2.94 -7.26 3.44
C SER A 88 2.58 -6.12 2.49
N VAL A 89 1.46 -5.46 2.72
CA VAL A 89 0.97 -4.35 1.89
C VAL A 89 1.92 -3.16 1.98
N LEU A 90 2.50 -2.88 3.14
CA LEU A 90 3.48 -1.81 3.32
C LEU A 90 4.75 -2.07 2.51
N ALA A 91 5.31 -3.28 2.57
CA ALA A 91 6.48 -3.64 1.76
C ALA A 91 6.19 -3.57 0.25
N ILE A 92 5.00 -4.03 -0.17
CA ILE A 92 4.54 -3.90 -1.57
C ILE A 92 4.43 -2.42 -1.96
N ASN A 93 3.78 -1.61 -1.12
CA ASN A 93 3.58 -0.20 -1.39
C ASN A 93 4.90 0.54 -1.48
N MET A 94 5.93 0.20 -0.69
CA MET A 94 7.26 0.82 -0.80
C MET A 94 7.92 0.54 -2.15
N VAL A 95 7.79 -0.69 -2.67
CA VAL A 95 8.27 -1.02 -4.02
C VAL A 95 7.48 -0.26 -5.08
N ILE A 96 6.15 -0.17 -4.96
CA ILE A 96 5.31 0.57 -5.91
C ILE A 96 5.57 2.07 -5.83
N PHE A 97 5.80 2.63 -4.63
CA PHE A 97 6.13 4.05 -4.45
C PHE A 97 7.47 4.38 -5.09
N TYR A 98 8.46 3.49 -4.98
CA TYR A 98 9.76 3.67 -5.63
C TYR A 98 9.65 3.64 -7.16
N LEU A 99 8.89 2.70 -7.72
CA LEU A 99 8.76 2.53 -9.17
C LEU A 99 7.77 3.50 -9.83
N PHE A 100 6.70 3.86 -9.12
CA PHE A 100 5.57 4.63 -9.63
C PHE A 100 5.03 5.61 -8.56
N PRO A 101 5.86 6.57 -8.09
CA PRO A 101 5.51 7.43 -6.97
C PRO A 101 4.25 8.28 -7.23
N GLN A 102 4.07 8.78 -8.46
CA GLN A 102 2.88 9.53 -8.85
C GLN A 102 1.61 8.68 -8.72
N GLY A 103 1.63 7.46 -9.25
CA GLY A 103 0.45 6.59 -9.29
C GLY A 103 -0.10 6.28 -7.89
N LEU A 104 0.79 5.96 -6.94
CA LEU A 104 0.38 5.67 -5.57
C LEU A 104 -0.02 6.93 -4.79
N THR A 105 0.62 8.08 -5.09
CA THR A 105 0.23 9.40 -4.56
C THR A 105 -1.18 9.78 -5.00
N ASP A 106 -1.50 9.63 -6.29
CA ASP A 106 -2.81 9.93 -6.85
C ASP A 106 -3.92 9.09 -6.20
N VAL A 107 -3.68 7.78 -6.09
CA VAL A 107 -4.61 6.85 -5.41
C VAL A 107 -4.82 7.26 -3.95
N SER A 108 -3.75 7.61 -3.24
CA SER A 108 -3.82 8.02 -1.84
C SER A 108 -4.61 9.32 -1.67
N ASN A 109 -4.35 10.32 -2.51
CA ASN A 109 -5.07 11.59 -2.51
C ASN A 109 -6.56 11.39 -2.83
N GLN A 110 -6.90 10.57 -3.82
CA GLN A 110 -8.29 10.25 -4.14
C GLN A 110 -9.03 9.65 -2.95
N PHE A 111 -8.43 8.69 -2.23
CA PHE A 111 -9.04 8.13 -1.03
C PHE A 111 -9.18 9.16 0.08
N LEU A 112 -8.17 9.99 0.28
CA LEU A 112 -8.19 11.02 1.31
C LEU A 112 -9.35 12.01 1.10
N TYR A 113 -9.52 12.49 -0.13
CA TYR A 113 -10.66 13.36 -0.49
C TYR A 113 -12.00 12.64 -0.33
N LEU A 114 -12.09 11.37 -0.74
CA LEU A 114 -13.33 10.61 -0.62
C LEU A 114 -13.72 10.39 0.85
N PHE A 115 -12.79 9.96 1.70
CA PHE A 115 -13.03 9.62 3.10
C PHE A 115 -13.37 10.86 3.93
N ARG A 116 -12.75 12.01 3.63
CA ARG A 116 -13.00 13.28 4.30
C ARG A 116 -14.26 14.01 3.78
N SER A 117 -14.91 13.51 2.72
CA SER A 117 -16.12 14.14 2.16
C SER A 117 -17.37 14.04 3.03
N VAL A 118 -17.34 13.19 4.07
CA VAL A 118 -18.45 12.97 5.01
C VAL A 118 -17.92 12.83 6.45
N PRO A 119 -18.79 12.94 7.47
CA PRO A 119 -18.39 12.70 8.85
C PRO A 119 -17.80 11.30 9.06
N LEU A 120 -16.79 11.19 9.95
CA LEU A 120 -16.08 9.94 10.22
C LEU A 120 -16.97 8.71 10.46
N PRO A 121 -18.08 8.77 11.22
CA PRO A 121 -18.96 7.60 11.39
C PRO A 121 -19.58 7.12 10.07
N VAL A 122 -19.90 8.05 9.17
CA VAL A 122 -20.44 7.74 7.84
C VAL A 122 -19.36 7.14 6.96
N ALA A 123 -18.15 7.71 6.97
CA ALA A 123 -17.01 7.16 6.24
C ALA A 123 -16.67 5.74 6.70
N LEU A 124 -16.59 5.50 8.01
CA LEU A 124 -16.36 4.16 8.57
C LEU A 124 -17.45 3.16 8.16
N PHE A 125 -18.71 3.59 8.19
CA PHE A 125 -19.81 2.71 7.77
C PHE A 125 -19.69 2.34 6.28
N ILE A 126 -19.54 3.33 5.39
CA ILE A 126 -19.56 3.10 3.95
C ILE A 126 -18.27 2.43 3.44
N VAL A 127 -17.11 2.77 4.01
CA VAL A 127 -15.80 2.29 3.51
C VAL A 127 -15.33 1.04 4.24
N ALA A 128 -15.70 0.85 5.51
CA ALA A 128 -15.26 -0.31 6.29
C ALA A 128 -16.35 -1.36 6.49
N VAL A 129 -17.55 -0.97 6.94
CA VAL A 129 -18.60 -1.93 7.27
C VAL A 129 -19.25 -2.50 6.01
N MET A 130 -19.63 -1.65 5.05
CA MET A 130 -20.34 -2.10 3.86
C MET A 130 -19.51 -3.08 3.00
N PRO A 131 -18.23 -2.80 2.65
CA PRO A 131 -17.40 -3.75 1.90
C PRO A 131 -17.13 -5.04 2.67
N ALA A 132 -16.87 -4.92 3.98
CA ALA A 132 -16.69 -6.08 4.83
C ALA A 132 -17.89 -7.02 4.81
N VAL A 133 -19.12 -6.53 4.59
CA VAL A 133 -20.31 -7.37 4.47
C VAL A 133 -20.57 -7.79 3.03
N CYS A 134 -20.61 -6.82 2.12
CA CYS A 134 -21.09 -7.01 0.75
C CYS A 134 -20.07 -7.73 -0.12
N GLU A 135 -18.80 -7.30 -0.09
CA GLU A 135 -17.74 -7.96 -0.84
C GLU A 135 -17.44 -9.36 -0.31
N GLU A 136 -17.49 -9.57 1.01
CA GLU A 136 -17.27 -10.90 1.59
C GLU A 136 -18.41 -11.87 1.26
N CYS A 137 -19.67 -11.40 1.28
CA CYS A 137 -20.79 -12.19 0.78
C CYS A 137 -20.57 -12.59 -0.69
N LEU A 138 -20.16 -11.66 -1.55
CA LEU A 138 -19.90 -11.94 -2.96
C LEU A 138 -18.73 -12.92 -3.15
N HIS A 139 -17.56 -12.59 -2.63
CA HIS A 139 -16.32 -13.32 -2.91
C HIS A 139 -16.20 -14.60 -2.08
N ARG A 140 -16.40 -14.53 -0.75
CA ARG A 140 -16.15 -15.66 0.17
C ARG A 140 -17.41 -16.49 0.40
N GLY A 141 -18.57 -15.87 0.25
CA GLY A 141 -19.84 -16.57 0.16
C GLY A 141 -20.02 -17.19 -1.23
N PHE A 142 -20.52 -16.40 -2.19
CA PHE A 142 -21.03 -16.92 -3.45
C PHE A 142 -19.95 -17.47 -4.41
N ILE A 143 -18.94 -16.67 -4.74
CA ILE A 143 -17.93 -17.06 -5.74
C ILE A 143 -17.11 -18.24 -5.22
N LEU A 144 -16.58 -18.16 -3.99
CA LEU A 144 -15.81 -19.24 -3.38
C LEU A 144 -16.63 -20.53 -3.21
N TYR A 145 -17.93 -20.45 -2.90
CA TYR A 145 -18.80 -21.63 -2.81
C TYR A 145 -18.85 -22.42 -4.14
N ASN A 146 -18.59 -21.78 -5.27
CA ASN A 146 -18.51 -22.42 -6.58
C ASN A 146 -17.17 -23.09 -6.89
N PHE A 147 -16.13 -22.87 -6.07
CA PHE A 147 -14.81 -23.50 -6.20
C PHE A 147 -14.72 -24.85 -5.46
N GLN A 148 -15.87 -25.46 -5.13
CA GLN A 148 -15.90 -26.79 -4.52
C GLN A 148 -15.21 -27.84 -5.41
N GLY A 149 -14.39 -28.69 -4.80
CA GLY A 149 -13.63 -29.72 -5.50
C GLY A 149 -12.30 -29.26 -6.11
N VAL A 150 -12.01 -27.95 -6.11
CA VAL A 150 -10.69 -27.42 -6.50
C VAL A 150 -9.73 -27.54 -5.31
N GLY A 151 -8.45 -27.83 -5.57
CA GLY A 151 -7.43 -27.93 -4.53
C GLY A 151 -7.28 -26.63 -3.75
N LYS A 152 -7.17 -26.73 -2.41
CA LYS A 152 -7.13 -25.59 -1.48
C LYS A 152 -6.27 -24.41 -1.96
N TRP A 153 -4.99 -24.67 -2.29
CA TRP A 153 -4.07 -23.60 -2.65
C TRP A 153 -4.36 -22.99 -4.03
N ALA A 154 -4.87 -23.78 -4.99
CA ALA A 154 -5.34 -23.24 -6.26
C ALA A 154 -6.55 -22.32 -6.06
N THR A 155 -7.51 -22.70 -5.20
CA THR A 155 -8.65 -21.86 -4.83
C THR A 155 -8.22 -20.57 -4.14
N VAL A 156 -7.33 -20.67 -3.13
CA VAL A 156 -6.84 -19.51 -2.38
C VAL A 156 -6.13 -18.50 -3.28
N LEU A 157 -5.26 -18.96 -4.18
CA LEU A 157 -4.54 -18.10 -5.11
C LEU A 157 -5.46 -17.52 -6.19
N ALA A 158 -6.37 -18.32 -6.74
CA ALA A 158 -7.34 -17.86 -7.74
C ALA A 158 -8.27 -16.78 -7.17
N MET A 159 -8.79 -16.97 -5.96
CA MET A 159 -9.62 -15.96 -5.29
C MET A 159 -8.84 -14.71 -4.93
N GLY A 160 -7.55 -14.83 -4.60
CA GLY A 160 -6.65 -13.69 -4.45
C GLY A 160 -6.57 -12.86 -5.73
N LEU A 161 -6.31 -13.51 -6.86
CA LEU A 161 -6.27 -12.86 -8.17
C LEU A 161 -7.60 -12.21 -8.53
N ILE A 162 -8.71 -12.93 -8.36
CA ILE A 162 -10.07 -12.43 -8.60
C ILE A 162 -10.33 -11.14 -7.80
N PHE A 163 -9.97 -11.14 -6.51
CA PHE A 163 -10.14 -9.98 -5.64
C PHE A 163 -9.20 -8.82 -6.02
N GLY A 164 -7.98 -9.09 -6.46
CA GLY A 164 -7.08 -8.04 -6.98
C GLY A 164 -7.61 -7.41 -8.27
N ILE A 165 -8.04 -8.22 -9.24
CA ILE A 165 -8.62 -7.75 -10.51
C ILE A 165 -9.89 -6.93 -10.28
N PHE A 166 -10.72 -7.33 -9.31
CA PHE A 166 -11.96 -6.65 -8.95
C PHE A 166 -11.78 -5.14 -8.68
N HIS A 167 -10.61 -4.73 -8.16
CA HIS A 167 -10.34 -3.35 -7.80
C HIS A 167 -10.01 -2.44 -8.99
N LEU A 168 -9.76 -3.00 -10.19
CA LEU A 168 -9.54 -2.26 -11.44
C LEU A 168 -8.46 -1.16 -11.38
N ASP A 169 -7.49 -1.31 -10.48
CA ASP A 169 -6.41 -0.35 -10.26
C ASP A 169 -5.07 -1.09 -10.25
N PRO A 170 -4.13 -0.78 -11.17
CA PRO A 170 -2.86 -1.49 -11.27
C PRO A 170 -1.94 -1.25 -10.07
N TYR A 171 -2.00 -0.08 -9.43
CA TYR A 171 -1.17 0.26 -8.27
C TYR A 171 -1.66 -0.45 -6.99
N ARG A 172 -2.97 -0.69 -6.90
CA ARG A 172 -3.59 -1.42 -5.76
C ARG A 172 -3.67 -2.92 -5.98
N PHE A 173 -3.51 -3.39 -7.22
CA PHE A 173 -3.72 -4.79 -7.61
C PHE A 173 -2.97 -5.78 -6.71
N LEU A 174 -1.67 -5.59 -6.52
CA LEU A 174 -0.86 -6.55 -5.77
C LEU A 174 -1.21 -6.58 -4.27
N GLY A 175 -1.40 -5.40 -3.66
CA GLY A 175 -1.80 -5.29 -2.26
C GLY A 175 -3.17 -5.90 -2.00
N THR A 176 -4.16 -5.59 -2.84
CA THR A 176 -5.51 -6.15 -2.73
C THR A 176 -5.52 -7.65 -3.04
N ALA A 177 -4.75 -8.14 -4.00
CA ALA A 177 -4.64 -9.58 -4.27
C ALA A 177 -4.10 -10.37 -3.06
N VAL A 178 -3.12 -9.83 -2.34
CA VAL A 178 -2.62 -10.43 -1.09
C VAL A 178 -3.70 -10.47 -0.02
N LEU A 179 -4.43 -9.37 0.21
CA LEU A 179 -5.60 -9.38 1.11
C LEU A 179 -6.63 -10.43 0.66
N GLY A 180 -6.84 -10.52 -0.65
CA GLY A 180 -7.65 -11.51 -1.34
C GLY A 180 -7.33 -12.95 -0.95
N VAL A 181 -6.04 -13.30 -0.99
CA VAL A 181 -5.47 -14.59 -0.57
C VAL A 181 -5.74 -14.85 0.90
N LEU A 182 -5.45 -13.89 1.78
CA LEU A 182 -5.54 -14.06 3.23
C LEU A 182 -6.98 -14.26 3.71
N LEU A 183 -7.90 -13.41 3.25
CA LEU A 183 -9.33 -13.52 3.54
C LEU A 183 -9.90 -14.87 3.06
N THR A 184 -9.51 -15.32 1.87
CA THR A 184 -9.91 -16.64 1.35
C THR A 184 -9.33 -17.77 2.18
N PHE A 185 -8.06 -17.67 2.58
CA PHE A 185 -7.43 -18.66 3.46
C PHE A 185 -8.17 -18.77 4.80
N ILE A 186 -8.52 -17.64 5.42
CA ILE A 186 -9.32 -17.62 6.67
C ILE A 186 -10.67 -18.33 6.45
N MET A 187 -11.38 -18.02 5.36
CA MET A 187 -12.66 -18.63 5.05
C MET A 187 -12.56 -20.14 4.83
N VAL A 188 -11.55 -20.61 4.09
CA VAL A 188 -11.32 -22.03 3.82
C VAL A 188 -10.95 -22.80 5.09
N GLU A 189 -10.12 -22.23 5.97
CA GLU A 189 -9.71 -22.91 7.20
C GLU A 189 -10.81 -22.98 8.25
N THR A 190 -11.71 -21.99 8.30
CA THR A 190 -12.65 -21.84 9.40
C THR A 190 -14.10 -22.15 9.03
N ARG A 191 -14.43 -22.06 7.73
CA ARG A 191 -15.79 -22.12 7.20
C ARG A 191 -16.74 -21.25 8.04
N ASN A 192 -16.33 -20.01 8.24
CA ASN A 192 -17.03 -18.99 9.01
C ASN A 192 -16.81 -17.63 8.38
N LEU A 193 -17.86 -17.06 7.80
CA LEU A 193 -17.84 -15.80 7.08
C LEU A 193 -17.57 -14.59 8.00
N LEU A 194 -17.87 -14.67 9.30
CA LEU A 194 -17.62 -13.55 10.22
C LEU A 194 -16.13 -13.22 10.40
N LEU A 195 -15.23 -14.21 10.24
CA LEU A 195 -13.80 -14.00 10.41
C LEU A 195 -13.15 -13.19 9.27
N PRO A 196 -13.37 -13.51 7.97
CA PRO A 196 -12.94 -12.62 6.90
C PRO A 196 -13.68 -11.27 6.93
N MET A 197 -14.97 -11.21 7.28
CA MET A 197 -15.68 -9.93 7.47
C MET A 197 -15.00 -9.06 8.53
N LEU A 198 -14.63 -9.62 9.68
CA LEU A 198 -13.90 -8.90 10.73
C LEU A 198 -12.53 -8.42 10.24
N PHE A 199 -11.77 -9.28 9.56
CA PHE A 199 -10.49 -8.90 8.98
C PHE A 199 -10.63 -7.71 8.02
N HIS A 200 -11.59 -7.80 7.09
CA HIS A 200 -11.81 -6.78 6.07
C HIS A 200 -12.27 -5.46 6.72
N LEU A 201 -13.20 -5.53 7.66
CA LEU A 201 -13.66 -4.37 8.43
C LEU A 201 -12.49 -3.66 9.10
N LEU A 202 -11.63 -4.40 9.81
CA LEU A 202 -10.49 -3.81 10.51
C LEU A 202 -9.46 -3.21 9.55
N ASN A 203 -9.21 -3.86 8.41
CA ASN A 203 -8.33 -3.35 7.36
C ASN A 203 -8.78 -2.00 6.81
N ASN A 204 -10.07 -1.91 6.46
CA ASN A 204 -10.61 -0.69 5.87
C ASN A 204 -10.84 0.39 6.92
N ALA A 205 -11.23 0.02 8.14
CA ALA A 205 -11.35 0.97 9.25
C ALA A 205 -10.00 1.63 9.56
N PHE A 206 -8.91 0.85 9.58
CA PHE A 206 -7.58 1.43 9.74
C PHE A 206 -7.21 2.38 8.61
N SER A 207 -7.55 2.04 7.35
CA SER A 207 -7.29 2.93 6.20
C SER A 207 -8.03 4.27 6.34
N VAL A 208 -9.29 4.24 6.77
CA VAL A 208 -10.07 5.47 7.06
C VAL A 208 -9.47 6.25 8.23
N LEU A 209 -9.08 5.57 9.32
CA LEU A 209 -8.50 6.23 10.49
C LEU A 209 -7.12 6.83 10.19
N ALA A 210 -6.28 6.15 9.41
CA ALA A 210 -4.97 6.66 8.97
C ALA A 210 -5.12 7.94 8.14
N SER A 211 -6.19 8.03 7.33
CA SER A 211 -6.48 9.22 6.52
C SER A 211 -6.77 10.48 7.37
N LEU A 212 -7.10 10.34 8.66
CA LEU A 212 -7.33 11.48 9.56
C LEU A 212 -6.03 12.20 9.95
N THR A 213 -4.90 11.50 9.87
CA THR A 213 -3.57 12.03 10.22
C THR A 213 -2.71 12.34 9.01
N SER A 214 -3.19 12.03 7.80
CA SER A 214 -2.47 12.25 6.53
C SER A 214 -3.02 13.46 5.81
N GLU A 215 -2.17 14.33 5.27
CA GLU A 215 -2.59 15.45 4.44
C GLU A 215 -2.37 15.16 2.95
N PRO A 216 -3.19 15.73 2.04
CA PRO A 216 -2.97 15.56 0.61
C PRO A 216 -1.62 16.18 0.23
N SER A 217 -0.76 15.45 -0.47
CA SER A 217 0.49 16.01 -0.99
C SER A 217 0.26 16.50 -2.42
N ALA A 218 0.62 17.76 -2.68
CA ALA A 218 0.74 18.28 -4.04
C ALA A 218 2.07 17.82 -4.68
N GLU A 219 3.08 17.61 -3.84
CA GLU A 219 4.39 17.12 -4.26
C GLU A 219 4.45 15.59 -4.20
N VAL A 220 5.18 15.03 -5.16
CA VAL A 220 5.44 13.59 -5.24
C VAL A 220 6.63 13.28 -4.33
N ILE A 221 6.35 12.64 -3.20
CA ILE A 221 7.41 12.22 -2.29
C ILE A 221 8.12 11.01 -2.90
N SER A 222 9.38 11.14 -3.30
CA SER A 222 10.18 9.99 -3.72
C SER A 222 10.63 9.18 -2.49
N VAL A 223 10.51 7.85 -2.57
CA VAL A 223 11.02 6.95 -1.52
C VAL A 223 12.44 6.52 -1.89
N PRO A 224 13.44 6.60 -0.99
CA PRO A 224 14.79 6.13 -1.29
C PRO A 224 14.82 4.62 -1.47
N LEU A 225 15.71 4.14 -2.36
CA LEU A 225 15.94 2.70 -2.54
C LEU A 225 16.36 2.01 -1.23
N THR A 226 17.04 2.74 -0.35
CA THR A 226 17.38 2.27 1.00
C THR A 226 16.15 1.91 1.82
N ALA A 227 15.11 2.75 1.81
CA ALA A 227 13.85 2.48 2.51
C ALA A 227 13.16 1.23 1.95
N VAL A 228 13.12 1.05 0.62
CA VAL A 228 12.58 -0.18 0.01
C VAL A 228 13.29 -1.42 0.56
N GLY A 229 14.62 -1.40 0.61
CA GLY A 229 15.41 -2.49 1.18
C GLY A 229 15.11 -2.74 2.66
N VAL A 230 15.02 -1.69 3.47
CA VAL A 230 14.67 -1.79 4.92
C VAL A 230 13.29 -2.42 5.12
N TYR A 231 12.27 -2.01 4.36
CA TYR A 231 10.93 -2.60 4.48
C TYR A 231 10.90 -4.06 4.02
N LEU A 232 11.72 -4.47 3.06
CA LEU A 232 11.89 -5.88 2.69
C LEU A 232 12.58 -6.70 3.79
N VAL A 233 13.56 -6.12 4.49
CA VAL A 233 14.16 -6.75 5.69
C VAL A 233 13.11 -6.95 6.78
N MET A 234 12.31 -5.92 7.07
CA MET A 234 11.20 -6.03 8.03
C MET A 234 10.18 -7.09 7.58
N ALA A 235 9.91 -7.20 6.28
CA ALA A 235 9.01 -8.19 5.71
C ALA A 235 9.47 -9.64 5.92
N ALA A 236 10.74 -9.90 6.25
CA ALA A 236 11.24 -11.26 6.50
C ALA A 236 10.52 -11.98 7.66
N ILE A 237 9.86 -11.25 8.58
CA ILE A 237 9.08 -11.85 9.67
C ILE A 237 7.71 -12.37 9.23
N ILE A 238 7.18 -11.89 8.09
CA ILE A 238 5.81 -12.13 7.62
C ILE A 238 5.47 -13.64 7.51
N PRO A 239 6.33 -14.51 6.94
CA PRO A 239 6.02 -15.94 6.85
C PRO A 239 5.77 -16.58 8.22
N PHE A 240 6.49 -16.14 9.26
CA PHE A 240 6.33 -16.64 10.61
C PHE A 240 5.04 -16.11 11.27
N ILE A 241 4.68 -14.86 11.01
CA ILE A 241 3.40 -14.28 11.44
C ILE A 241 2.23 -15.08 10.86
N PHE A 242 2.24 -15.35 9.54
CA PHE A 242 1.16 -16.11 8.90
C PHE A 242 1.13 -17.58 9.33
N LEU A 243 2.29 -18.21 9.53
CA LEU A 243 2.34 -19.55 10.13
C LEU A 243 1.72 -19.54 11.52
N TRP A 244 2.05 -18.57 12.38
CA TRP A 244 1.48 -18.47 13.72
C TRP A 244 -0.03 -18.19 13.70
N GLY A 245 -0.47 -17.21 12.92
CA GLY A 245 -1.87 -16.88 12.71
C GLY A 245 -2.69 -18.10 12.25
N SER A 246 -2.16 -18.89 11.30
CA SER A 246 -2.85 -20.09 10.80
C SER A 246 -3.15 -21.12 11.90
N ARG A 247 -2.31 -21.17 12.94
CA ARG A 247 -2.50 -22.06 14.10
C ARG A 247 -3.54 -21.52 15.07
N LEU A 248 -3.69 -20.21 15.15
CA LEU A 248 -4.67 -19.56 16.01
C LEU A 248 -6.11 -19.69 15.46
N LEU A 249 -6.25 -19.86 14.14
CA LEU A 249 -7.55 -20.15 13.51
C LEU A 249 -8.12 -21.54 13.86
N LYS A 250 -7.27 -22.44 14.38
CA LYS A 250 -7.60 -23.84 14.70
C LYS A 250 -7.72 -24.09 16.19
N SER A 251 -8.41 -25.17 16.57
CA SER A 251 -8.48 -25.59 17.98
C SER A 251 -7.11 -26.07 18.49
N LYS A 252 -6.92 -26.14 19.83
CA LYS A 252 -5.64 -26.58 20.41
C LYS A 252 -5.40 -28.06 20.09
N GLU A 253 -6.47 -28.83 20.10
CA GLU A 253 -6.48 -30.24 19.76
C GLU A 253 -6.15 -30.48 18.29
N GLU A 254 -6.80 -29.77 17.36
CA GLU A 254 -6.49 -29.90 15.92
C GLU A 254 -5.03 -29.52 15.63
N CYS A 255 -4.52 -28.51 16.32
CA CYS A 255 -3.10 -28.17 16.25
C CYS A 255 -2.19 -29.32 16.70
N ARG A 256 -2.52 -30.00 17.80
CA ARG A 256 -1.71 -31.14 18.30
C ARG A 256 -1.76 -32.32 17.32
N ASN A 257 -2.94 -32.61 16.77
CA ASN A 257 -3.15 -33.75 15.86
C ASN A 257 -2.56 -33.51 14.46
N HIS A 258 -2.51 -32.25 14.03
CA HIS A 258 -1.95 -31.85 12.73
C HIS A 258 -0.84 -30.80 12.92
N PRO A 259 0.38 -31.22 13.29
CA PRO A 259 1.51 -30.30 13.42
C PRO A 259 1.90 -29.70 12.05
N LEU A 260 2.54 -28.53 12.08
CA LEU A 260 3.05 -27.89 10.87
C LEU A 260 4.02 -28.83 10.15
N SER A 261 3.79 -29.03 8.86
CA SER A 261 4.65 -29.88 8.04
C SER A 261 6.05 -29.29 7.93
N LYS A 262 7.08 -30.17 7.84
CA LYS A 262 8.47 -29.75 7.62
C LYS A 262 8.60 -28.87 6.36
N ARG A 263 7.83 -29.19 5.32
CA ARG A 263 7.78 -28.42 4.07
C ARG A 263 7.26 -26.99 4.27
N ALA A 264 6.20 -26.80 5.07
CA ALA A 264 5.67 -25.47 5.34
C ALA A 264 6.65 -24.61 6.15
N LYS A 265 7.33 -25.20 7.15
CA LYS A 265 8.38 -24.51 7.91
C LYS A 265 9.57 -24.13 7.03
N LEU A 266 10.03 -25.07 6.21
CA LEU A 266 11.14 -24.84 5.27
C LEU A 266 10.77 -23.74 4.26
N PHE A 267 9.56 -23.77 3.71
CA PHE A 267 9.08 -22.73 2.81
C PHE A 267 9.09 -21.35 3.48
N ALA A 268 8.59 -21.24 4.72
CA ALA A 268 8.62 -19.98 5.46
C ALA A 268 10.04 -19.47 5.71
N ILE A 269 10.99 -20.36 6.07
CA ILE A 269 12.40 -20.00 6.24
C ILE A 269 13.01 -19.52 4.92
N ILE A 270 12.76 -20.23 3.81
CA ILE A 270 13.27 -19.83 2.49
C ILE A 270 12.74 -18.45 2.11
N VAL A 271 11.43 -18.21 2.22
CA VAL A 271 10.83 -16.90 1.90
C VAL A 271 11.41 -15.81 2.80
N ALA A 272 11.55 -16.06 4.09
CA ALA A 272 12.14 -15.11 5.04
C ALA A 272 13.60 -14.78 4.68
N LEU A 273 14.41 -15.78 4.33
CA LEU A 273 15.80 -15.58 3.91
C LEU A 273 15.89 -14.81 2.59
N VAL A 274 15.02 -15.10 1.63
CA VAL A 274 14.98 -14.35 0.36
C VAL A 274 14.64 -12.89 0.61
N LEU A 275 13.61 -12.59 1.41
CA LEU A 275 13.24 -11.22 1.77
C LEU A 275 14.36 -10.50 2.53
N LEU A 276 14.99 -11.18 3.48
CA LEU A 276 16.10 -10.64 4.26
C LEU A 276 17.32 -10.31 3.38
N ILE A 277 17.79 -11.28 2.58
CA ILE A 277 18.99 -11.12 1.75
C ILE A 277 18.74 -10.08 0.66
N SER A 278 17.60 -10.15 -0.02
CA SER A 278 17.25 -9.15 -1.05
C SER A 278 17.07 -7.76 -0.45
N GLY A 279 16.42 -7.64 0.72
CA GLY A 279 16.26 -6.37 1.42
C GLY A 279 17.61 -5.74 1.81
N ILE A 280 18.53 -6.54 2.36
CA ILE A 280 19.90 -6.08 2.68
C ILE A 280 20.63 -5.63 1.42
N ALA A 281 20.57 -6.43 0.35
CA ALA A 281 21.24 -6.11 -0.92
C ALA A 281 20.70 -4.81 -1.54
N ILE A 282 19.37 -4.63 -1.55
CA ILE A 282 18.72 -3.42 -2.06
C ILE A 282 19.05 -2.21 -1.19
N ALA A 283 19.02 -2.36 0.14
CA ALA A 283 19.37 -1.28 1.05
C ALA A 283 20.83 -0.84 0.88
N ALA A 284 21.75 -1.80 0.78
CA ALA A 284 23.16 -1.54 0.52
C ALA A 284 23.37 -0.88 -0.85
N ALA A 285 22.65 -1.31 -1.89
CA ALA A 285 22.70 -0.70 -3.21
C ALA A 285 22.26 0.77 -3.18
N GLY A 286 21.19 1.09 -2.43
CA GLY A 286 20.77 2.48 -2.24
C GLY A 286 21.80 3.34 -1.49
N ILE A 287 22.53 2.78 -0.51
CA ILE A 287 23.59 3.50 0.21
C ILE A 287 24.80 3.73 -0.70
N LEU A 288 25.18 2.71 -1.46
CA LEU A 288 26.34 2.70 -2.36
C LEU A 288 26.08 3.44 -3.68
N GLN A 289 24.85 3.89 -3.93
CA GLN A 289 24.51 4.70 -5.09
C GLN A 289 25.34 5.98 -5.05
N THR A 290 26.14 6.19 -6.10
CA THR A 290 27.02 7.34 -6.24
C THR A 290 26.15 8.59 -6.37
N PRO A 291 26.45 9.65 -5.61
CA PRO A 291 25.72 10.90 -5.76
C PRO A 291 25.92 11.48 -7.15
N ILE A 292 24.84 12.04 -7.68
CA ILE A 292 24.83 12.88 -8.88
C ILE A 292 25.61 14.16 -8.57
N PHE A 293 25.41 14.69 -7.37
CA PHE A 293 26.12 15.85 -6.88
C PHE A 293 26.31 15.80 -5.36
N GLU A 294 27.49 16.18 -4.89
CA GLU A 294 27.80 16.28 -3.45
C GLU A 294 28.71 17.49 -3.24
N THR A 295 28.32 18.37 -2.31
CA THR A 295 29.17 19.47 -1.85
C THR A 295 28.97 19.71 -0.37
N ALA A 296 30.06 19.97 0.33
CA ALA A 296 30.04 20.37 1.73
C ALA A 296 31.09 21.45 1.97
N PHE A 297 30.68 22.59 2.52
CA PHE A 297 31.60 23.67 2.84
C PHE A 297 31.14 24.44 4.09
N THR A 298 32.12 25.06 4.76
CA THR A 298 31.89 25.98 5.86
C THR A 298 32.64 27.27 5.55
N ALA A 299 31.97 28.41 5.69
CA ALA A 299 32.52 29.72 5.39
C ALA A 299 32.10 30.74 6.46
N SER A 300 32.87 31.82 6.59
CA SER A 300 32.43 33.04 7.23
C SER A 300 32.12 34.05 6.13
N VAL A 301 30.89 34.56 6.13
CA VAL A 301 30.35 35.39 5.05
C VAL A 301 29.89 36.75 5.58
N ASP A 302 29.86 37.72 4.69
CA ASP A 302 29.40 39.09 4.89
C ASP A 302 28.48 39.52 3.73
N LYS A 303 28.04 40.79 3.75
CA LYS A 303 27.15 41.36 2.71
C LYS A 303 27.76 41.40 1.29
N ASP A 304 29.09 41.37 1.18
CA ASP A 304 29.83 41.54 -0.08
C ASP A 304 30.38 40.18 -0.59
N THR A 305 30.09 39.10 0.13
CA THR A 305 30.55 37.75 -0.19
C THR A 305 29.89 37.29 -1.50
N PRO A 306 30.68 36.92 -2.53
CA PRO A 306 30.13 36.47 -3.80
C PRO A 306 29.39 35.12 -3.66
N PRO A 307 28.41 34.85 -4.53
CA PRO A 307 27.76 33.55 -4.56
C PRO A 307 28.75 32.41 -4.81
N ASN A 308 28.54 31.29 -4.14
CA ASN A 308 29.26 30.04 -4.44
C ASN A 308 28.51 29.28 -5.54
N ILE A 309 29.15 29.08 -6.69
CA ILE A 309 28.56 28.52 -7.90
C ILE A 309 29.28 27.22 -8.24
N LEU A 310 28.53 26.12 -8.35
CA LEU A 310 29.07 24.79 -8.62
C LEU A 310 28.26 24.12 -9.73
N ASP A 311 28.96 23.54 -10.70
CA ASP A 311 28.34 22.86 -11.84
C ASP A 311 28.28 21.35 -11.61
N PHE A 312 27.24 20.70 -12.15
CA PHE A 312 27.08 19.26 -12.15
C PHE A 312 26.26 18.75 -13.33
N SER A 313 26.54 17.53 -13.77
CA SER A 313 25.89 16.89 -14.90
C SER A 313 25.00 15.73 -14.44
N VAL A 314 23.80 15.62 -15.00
CA VAL A 314 22.90 14.48 -14.79
C VAL A 314 22.89 13.61 -16.04
N GLU A 315 23.31 12.34 -15.90
CA GLU A 315 23.45 11.43 -17.04
C GLU A 315 22.13 10.86 -17.56
N LYS A 316 21.12 10.73 -16.69
CA LYS A 316 19.83 10.11 -17.02
C LYS A 316 18.69 10.82 -16.29
N ASP A 317 17.57 10.96 -16.99
CA ASP A 317 16.32 11.43 -16.41
C ASP A 317 15.94 10.56 -15.20
N GLY A 318 15.58 11.20 -14.10
CA GLY A 318 15.19 10.48 -12.89
C GLY A 318 14.61 11.37 -11.80
N SER A 319 13.89 10.72 -10.88
CA SER A 319 13.60 11.31 -9.58
C SER A 319 14.79 11.04 -8.66
N CYS A 320 15.44 12.11 -8.23
CA CYS A 320 16.56 12.09 -7.31
C CYS A 320 16.07 12.47 -5.91
N ILE A 321 16.85 12.12 -4.89
CA ILE A 321 16.64 12.58 -3.53
C ILE A 321 17.73 13.61 -3.23
N MET A 322 17.27 14.78 -2.82
CA MET A 322 18.11 15.86 -2.36
C MET A 322 18.10 15.91 -0.84
N PHE A 323 19.29 15.89 -0.24
CA PHE A 323 19.51 16.19 1.17
C PHE A 323 20.20 17.54 1.26
N LEU A 324 19.59 18.47 1.98
CA LEU A 324 20.12 19.81 2.22
C LEU A 324 20.19 20.08 3.72
N ASP A 325 21.39 20.30 4.23
CA ASP A 325 21.64 20.77 5.58
C ASP A 325 22.32 22.14 5.53
N ILE A 326 21.63 23.18 6.02
CA ILE A 326 22.16 24.53 6.16
C ILE A 326 22.17 24.87 7.65
N GLN A 327 23.32 25.30 8.14
CA GLN A 327 23.51 25.80 9.50
C GLN A 327 24.14 27.18 9.42
N GLY A 328 23.29 28.22 9.47
CA GLY A 328 23.70 29.61 9.60
C GLY A 328 23.30 30.20 10.95
N SER A 329 24.00 31.27 11.35
CA SER A 329 23.64 32.09 12.51
C SER A 329 23.62 33.56 12.09
N GLY A 330 22.44 34.15 11.94
CA GLY A 330 22.29 35.53 11.44
C GLY A 330 22.60 35.70 9.96
N VAL A 331 22.50 34.62 9.16
CA VAL A 331 22.71 34.62 7.71
C VAL A 331 21.63 33.78 7.04
N ILE A 332 20.93 34.37 6.07
CA ILE A 332 20.01 33.64 5.20
C ILE A 332 20.80 33.14 4.00
N THR A 333 20.81 31.83 3.81
CA THR A 333 21.42 31.18 2.65
C THR A 333 20.34 30.83 1.64
N THR A 334 20.48 31.32 0.42
CA THR A 334 19.59 31.00 -0.71
C THR A 334 20.28 30.01 -1.63
N MET A 335 19.63 28.89 -1.90
CA MET A 335 20.08 27.88 -2.84
C MET A 335 19.17 27.89 -4.07
N ILE A 336 19.79 28.04 -5.24
CA ILE A 336 19.11 27.96 -6.54
C ILE A 336 19.76 26.86 -7.36
N ILE A 337 18.97 25.94 -7.89
CA ILE A 337 19.40 24.95 -8.89
C ILE A 337 18.77 25.34 -10.22
N SER A 338 19.63 25.61 -11.20
CA SER A 338 19.22 26.01 -12.55
C SER A 338 19.79 25.06 -13.59
N LYS A 339 19.00 24.78 -14.63
CA LYS A 339 19.47 24.12 -15.84
C LYS A 339 20.32 25.09 -16.66
N ASP A 340 21.23 24.60 -17.48
CA ASP A 340 22.04 25.41 -18.42
C ASP A 340 21.22 26.37 -19.31
N THR A 341 19.97 26.03 -19.60
CA THR A 341 18.98 26.87 -20.30
C THR A 341 18.51 28.11 -19.52
N GLY A 342 18.83 28.20 -18.23
CA GLY A 342 18.40 29.27 -17.31
C GLY A 342 17.09 28.99 -16.57
N GLU A 343 16.48 27.82 -16.76
CA GLU A 343 15.28 27.41 -16.01
C GLU A 343 15.65 27.05 -14.55
N GLU A 344 15.02 27.71 -13.58
CA GLU A 344 15.13 27.37 -12.15
C GLU A 344 14.24 26.18 -11.82
N ILE A 345 14.84 25.08 -11.38
CA ILE A 345 14.11 23.86 -10.98
C ILE A 345 13.97 23.74 -9.45
N TYR A 346 14.78 24.49 -8.70
CA TYR A 346 14.67 24.57 -7.24
C TYR A 346 15.17 25.93 -6.76
N ASN A 347 14.42 26.55 -5.84
CA ASN A 347 14.77 27.82 -5.22
C ASN A 347 14.26 27.85 -3.78
N ALA A 348 15.16 27.95 -2.82
CA ALA A 348 14.78 28.06 -1.41
C ALA A 348 15.79 28.86 -0.59
N SER A 349 15.29 29.54 0.44
CA SER A 349 16.09 30.39 1.33
C SER A 349 15.84 30.03 2.79
N TYR A 350 16.91 29.71 3.52
CA TYR A 350 16.84 29.33 4.93
C TYR A 350 18.01 29.90 5.72
N GLU A 351 17.77 30.26 6.98
CA GLU A 351 18.85 30.54 7.94
C GLU A 351 19.45 29.24 8.48
N SER A 352 18.59 28.30 8.90
CA SER A 352 18.99 26.92 9.20
C SER A 352 17.88 25.95 8.83
N ILE A 353 18.25 24.85 8.18
CA ILE A 353 17.33 23.77 7.80
C ILE A 353 18.07 22.45 7.69
N SER A 354 17.36 21.35 7.95
CA SER A 354 17.77 20.00 7.54
C SER A 354 16.58 19.40 6.79
N LEU A 355 16.73 19.20 5.49
CA LEU A 355 15.67 18.78 4.57
C LEU A 355 16.10 17.54 3.79
N GLU A 356 15.17 16.61 3.65
CA GLU A 356 15.23 15.51 2.69
C GLU A 356 13.99 15.63 1.78
N GLY A 357 14.18 15.70 0.48
CA GLY A 357 13.11 15.90 -0.49
C GLY A 357 13.38 15.26 -1.84
N GLY A 358 12.33 14.89 -2.56
CA GLY A 358 12.43 14.44 -3.94
C GLY A 358 12.61 15.61 -4.89
N ILE A 359 13.50 15.49 -5.86
CA ILE A 359 13.67 16.46 -6.96
C ILE A 359 13.67 15.71 -8.29
N SER A 360 12.86 16.17 -9.24
CA SER A 360 12.84 15.60 -10.60
C SER A 360 13.87 16.35 -11.43
N ILE A 361 14.92 15.67 -11.87
CA ILE A 361 15.98 16.25 -12.69
C ILE A 361 16.09 15.46 -13.99
N GLU A 362 16.04 16.16 -15.12
CA GLU A 362 16.25 15.58 -16.44
C GLU A 362 17.76 15.45 -16.73
N ALA A 363 18.14 14.62 -17.69
CA ALA A 363 19.51 14.59 -18.15
C ALA A 363 19.92 15.97 -18.72
N GLY A 364 21.09 16.46 -18.30
CA GLY A 364 21.57 17.78 -18.69
C GLY A 364 22.63 18.32 -17.76
N GLU A 365 23.08 19.53 -18.06
CA GLU A 365 24.03 20.30 -17.24
C GLU A 365 23.28 21.27 -16.35
N TYR A 366 23.71 21.35 -15.10
CA TYR A 366 23.08 22.15 -14.05
C TYR A 366 24.12 22.93 -13.27
N THR A 367 23.65 24.03 -12.68
CA THR A 367 24.43 24.85 -11.78
C THR A 367 23.66 25.01 -10.47
N VAL A 368 24.32 24.77 -9.34
CA VAL A 368 23.83 25.16 -8.02
C VAL A 368 24.53 26.43 -7.56
N THR A 369 23.73 27.41 -7.13
CA THR A 369 24.20 28.69 -6.64
C THR A 369 23.78 28.88 -5.19
N PHE A 370 24.74 29.13 -4.30
CA PHE A 370 24.51 29.54 -2.91
C PHE A 370 24.81 31.01 -2.76
N SER A 371 23.80 31.80 -2.39
CA SER A 371 23.93 33.24 -2.10
C SER A 371 23.66 33.49 -0.62
N PHE A 372 24.36 34.47 -0.03
CA PHE A 372 24.31 34.75 1.40
C PHE A 372 23.79 36.16 1.65
N GLN A 373 22.85 36.29 2.58
CA GLN A 373 22.32 37.58 3.01
C GLN A 373 22.49 37.71 4.52
N THR A 374 23.32 38.65 4.96
CA THR A 374 23.60 38.93 6.37
C THR A 374 23.95 40.40 6.60
N ASP A 375 23.63 40.90 7.79
CA ASP A 375 24.07 42.22 8.29
C ASP A 375 25.35 42.14 9.14
N GLN A 376 25.89 40.94 9.36
CA GLN A 376 27.12 40.71 10.13
C GLN A 376 28.36 40.76 9.24
N GLU A 377 29.48 41.25 9.77
CA GLU A 377 30.78 41.24 9.07
C GLU A 377 31.46 39.85 9.03
N ASN A 378 30.98 38.89 9.83
CA ASN A 378 31.54 37.54 9.91
C ASN A 378 30.47 36.54 10.38
N ALA A 379 29.44 36.32 9.57
CA ALA A 379 28.43 35.32 9.86
C ALA A 379 28.95 33.92 9.49
N PRO A 380 29.00 32.95 10.43
CA PRO A 380 29.35 31.58 10.08
C PRO A 380 28.18 30.89 9.37
N VAL A 381 28.49 30.17 8.29
CA VAL A 381 27.56 29.32 7.56
C VAL A 381 28.22 27.98 7.23
N SER A 382 27.47 26.89 7.41
CA SER A 382 27.81 25.56 6.95
C SER A 382 26.71 25.05 6.02
N VAL A 383 27.11 24.49 4.88
CA VAL A 383 26.20 23.93 3.88
C VAL A 383 26.66 22.53 3.52
N ASN A 384 25.73 21.58 3.51
CA ASN A 384 25.90 20.25 2.95
C ASN A 384 24.73 19.97 2.00
N LEU A 385 25.04 19.71 0.73
CA LEU A 385 24.07 19.36 -0.29
C LEU A 385 24.49 18.05 -0.96
N LEU A 386 23.56 17.10 -1.00
CA LEU A 386 23.72 15.79 -1.63
C LEU A 386 22.52 15.50 -2.51
N ILE A 387 22.74 15.20 -3.79
CA ILE A 387 21.72 14.79 -4.76
C ILE A 387 22.04 13.36 -5.21
N LYS A 388 21.12 12.41 -4.98
CA LYS A 388 21.30 10.97 -5.22
C LYS A 388 20.18 10.32 -6.02
#